data_AF-A0A4S9X6J8-F1
#
_entry.id   AF-A0A4S9X6J8-F1
#
_cell.length_a   1.000
_cell.length_b   1.000
_cell.length_c   1.000
_cell.angle_alpha   90.00
_cell.angle_beta   90.00
_cell.angle_gamma   90.00
#
_symmetry.space_group_name_H-M   'P 1'
#
loop_
_entity.id
_entity.type
_entity.pdbx_description
1 polymer ?
#
loop_
_entity_poly.entity_id
_entity_poly.type
_entity_poly.pdbx_seq_one_letter_code
_entity_poly.pdbx_strand_id
1 'polypeptide(L)'
;MAPSTQKQWRVQGTGSFDNLKFNKEAPVPEVGDKDVLVKFHGASLNYRDLIIAAGGYPFPQEDNVVPGSDGAGVVEAVGKNVHRFKVGDKVVTQFNQGHIAGPLDNHSIATGTGGVIDGSLQQYGVYDEQGLVPLPSNLNFIEGASLTCAGLTAWNGLYGLEGKRLTPGNWVLTQGTGGVSIFAVQFAKAAGARVIATTSSKEKGEKLKALGADYVINYREDPNWGETAKKITGGVGVNHIIEVGGPNTLQQSLKAICLEGVISVIGFIGGTNEKQPTLLDALVNICTVRGIYVGSRQQFEEMNAAIEANNIKPVIDENIFTLDQLKEAYQFQWDQKHFGKVGIKIE
;
A
#
# COMPACT_ATOMS: atom_id res chain seq x y z
N MET A 1 -23.67 13.66 16.25
CA MET A 1 -24.58 12.49 16.42
C MET A 1 -24.70 11.89 15.06
N ALA A 2 -24.19 10.66 14.91
CA ALA A 2 -24.23 9.95 13.64
C ALA A 2 -25.68 9.72 13.17
N PRO A 3 -25.93 9.68 11.86
CA PRO A 3 -27.23 9.28 11.32
C PRO A 3 -27.54 7.82 11.68
N SER A 4 -28.81 7.42 11.55
CA SER A 4 -29.21 6.01 11.74
C SER A 4 -28.77 5.11 10.57
N THR A 5 -28.62 5.67 9.37
CA THR A 5 -28.23 4.93 8.17
C THR A 5 -27.11 5.61 7.39
N GLN A 6 -26.45 4.83 6.54
CA GLN A 6 -25.32 5.19 5.73
C GLN A 6 -25.27 4.44 4.39
N LYS A 7 -24.45 4.98 3.48
CA LYS A 7 -24.04 4.34 2.23
C LYS A 7 -22.79 3.50 2.46
N GLN A 8 -22.79 2.28 1.94
CA GLN A 8 -21.63 1.39 1.98
C GLN A 8 -21.63 0.40 0.83
N TRP A 9 -20.47 -0.18 0.56
CA TRP A 9 -20.34 -1.38 -0.26
C TRP A 9 -20.13 -2.61 0.61
N ARG A 10 -20.55 -3.78 0.12
CA ARG A 10 -20.09 -5.09 0.63
C ARG A 10 -19.68 -5.98 -0.54
N VAL A 11 -18.70 -6.85 -0.31
CA VAL A 11 -18.31 -7.93 -1.23
C VAL A 11 -19.12 -9.17 -0.84
N GLN A 12 -20.07 -9.56 -1.69
CA GLN A 12 -20.92 -10.73 -1.48
C GLN A 12 -20.61 -11.79 -2.53
N GLY A 13 -19.70 -12.72 -2.20
CA GLY A 13 -19.16 -13.73 -3.09
C GLY A 13 -17.86 -13.30 -3.80
N THR A 14 -17.26 -14.21 -4.57
CA THR A 14 -15.96 -14.02 -5.23
C THR A 14 -16.03 -14.30 -6.74
N GLY A 15 -15.04 -13.83 -7.50
CA GLY A 15 -14.87 -14.14 -8.93
C GLY A 15 -15.33 -13.06 -9.91
N SER A 16 -15.96 -11.99 -9.45
CA SER A 16 -16.42 -10.88 -10.30
C SER A 16 -16.62 -9.60 -9.49
N PHE A 17 -16.43 -8.43 -10.12
CA PHE A 17 -16.78 -7.13 -9.54
C PHE A 17 -18.30 -6.95 -9.37
N ASP A 18 -19.13 -7.81 -9.97
CA ASP A 18 -20.58 -7.81 -9.74
C ASP A 18 -20.97 -8.22 -8.32
N ASN A 19 -20.04 -8.83 -7.58
CA ASN A 19 -20.21 -9.16 -6.17
C ASN A 19 -20.10 -7.93 -5.26
N LEU A 20 -19.66 -6.78 -5.78
CA LEU A 20 -19.79 -5.50 -5.09
C LEU A 20 -21.26 -5.08 -5.07
N LYS A 21 -21.86 -5.06 -3.88
CA LYS A 21 -23.23 -4.63 -3.64
C LYS A 21 -23.25 -3.31 -2.90
N PHE A 22 -23.87 -2.30 -3.51
CA PHE A 22 -24.06 -0.99 -2.91
C PHE A 22 -25.35 -0.96 -2.09
N ASN A 23 -25.24 -0.59 -0.82
CA ASN A 23 -26.39 -0.32 0.04
C ASN A 23 -26.42 1.17 0.38
N LYS A 24 -27.53 1.85 0.11
CA LYS A 24 -27.71 3.28 0.38
C LYS A 24 -28.23 3.58 1.78
N GLU A 25 -28.74 2.56 2.48
CA GLU A 25 -29.47 2.67 3.75
C GLU A 25 -28.99 1.61 4.76
N ALA A 26 -27.70 1.26 4.73
CA ALA A 26 -27.13 0.36 5.74
C ALA A 26 -27.14 1.02 7.12
N PRO A 27 -27.35 0.27 8.21
CA PRO A 27 -27.28 0.87 9.55
C PRO A 27 -25.86 1.39 9.83
N VAL A 28 -25.76 2.49 10.56
CA VAL A 28 -24.48 2.91 11.14
C VAL A 28 -24.13 1.94 12.29
N PRO A 29 -22.93 1.35 12.32
CA PRO A 29 -22.53 0.42 13.37
C PRO A 29 -22.49 1.08 14.75
N GLU A 30 -22.87 0.32 15.78
CA GLU A 30 -22.74 0.75 17.17
C GLU A 30 -21.28 0.73 17.62
N VAL A 31 -20.93 1.65 18.52
CA VAL A 31 -19.57 1.80 19.03
C VAL A 31 -19.40 0.95 20.29
N GLY A 32 -18.50 -0.04 20.24
CA GLY A 32 -18.13 -0.82 21.41
C GLY A 32 -17.27 -0.04 22.41
N ASP A 33 -17.03 -0.62 23.58
CA ASP A 33 -16.33 0.06 24.68
C ASP A 33 -14.90 0.52 24.36
N LYS A 34 -14.21 -0.18 23.45
CA LYS A 34 -12.82 0.11 23.02
C LYS A 34 -12.73 0.66 21.59
N ASP A 35 -13.89 0.86 20.96
CA ASP A 35 -13.92 1.16 19.54
C ASP A 35 -14.12 2.66 19.29
N VAL A 36 -13.76 3.05 18.08
CA VAL A 36 -13.83 4.40 17.57
C VAL A 36 -14.70 4.38 16.32
N LEU A 37 -15.75 5.21 16.31
CA LEU A 37 -16.54 5.47 15.11
C LEU A 37 -15.84 6.54 14.28
N VAL A 38 -15.47 6.18 13.06
CA VAL A 38 -14.83 7.07 12.10
C VAL A 38 -15.82 7.43 11.01
N LYS A 39 -16.04 8.72 10.81
CA LYS A 39 -16.69 9.25 9.62
C LYS A 39 -15.66 9.42 8.52
N PHE A 40 -15.72 8.57 7.49
CA PHE A 40 -14.77 8.60 6.39
C PHE A 40 -15.01 9.77 5.44
N HIS A 41 -13.91 10.35 4.98
CA HIS A 41 -13.90 11.45 4.00
C HIS A 41 -13.07 11.12 2.75
N GLY A 42 -12.12 10.21 2.88
CA GLY A 42 -11.32 9.72 1.78
C GLY A 42 -10.96 8.26 1.98
N ALA A 43 -10.90 7.51 0.88
CA ALA A 43 -10.32 6.19 0.81
C ALA A 43 -9.36 6.14 -0.39
N SER A 44 -8.56 5.08 -0.49
CA SER A 44 -7.78 4.83 -1.68
C SER A 44 -7.77 3.35 -2.04
N LEU A 45 -7.64 3.03 -3.32
CA LEU A 45 -7.73 1.66 -3.78
C LEU A 45 -6.35 0.98 -3.86
N ASN A 46 -6.33 -0.31 -3.55
CA ASN A 46 -5.18 -1.19 -3.69
C ASN A 46 -5.51 -2.36 -4.60
N TYR A 47 -4.49 -2.91 -5.28
CA TYR A 47 -4.68 -4.07 -6.15
C TYR A 47 -5.37 -5.26 -5.44
N ARG A 48 -5.09 -5.45 -4.14
CA ARG A 48 -5.75 -6.45 -3.29
C ARG A 48 -7.27 -6.33 -3.27
N ASP A 49 -7.82 -5.12 -3.28
CA ASP A 49 -9.27 -4.90 -3.13
C ASP A 49 -9.99 -5.44 -4.37
N LEU A 50 -9.34 -5.37 -5.53
CA LEU A 50 -9.82 -5.92 -6.79
C LEU A 50 -9.69 -7.45 -6.80
N ILE A 51 -8.54 -8.00 -6.41
CA ILE A 51 -8.35 -9.46 -6.44
C ILE A 51 -9.12 -10.20 -5.35
N ILE A 52 -9.54 -9.56 -4.26
CA ILE A 52 -10.52 -10.12 -3.33
C ILE A 52 -11.86 -10.31 -4.05
N ALA A 53 -12.37 -9.27 -4.70
CA ALA A 53 -13.61 -9.36 -5.46
C ALA A 53 -13.51 -10.36 -6.63
N ALA A 54 -12.34 -10.42 -7.29
CA ALA A 54 -12.06 -11.37 -8.38
C ALA A 54 -11.69 -12.79 -7.91
N GLY A 55 -11.59 -13.05 -6.60
CA GLY A 55 -11.35 -14.40 -6.05
C GLY A 55 -9.90 -14.91 -6.14
N GLY A 56 -8.90 -14.02 -6.26
CA GLY A 56 -7.49 -14.34 -6.40
C GLY A 56 -6.60 -13.91 -5.22
N TYR A 57 -7.17 -13.51 -4.09
CA TYR A 57 -6.39 -13.05 -2.94
C TYR A 57 -5.85 -14.23 -2.10
N PRO A 58 -4.53 -14.29 -1.82
CA PRO A 58 -3.92 -15.46 -1.17
C PRO A 58 -3.89 -15.41 0.37
N PHE A 59 -4.39 -14.34 0.98
CA PHE A 59 -4.39 -14.14 2.43
C PHE A 59 -5.82 -14.26 3.00
N PRO A 60 -5.98 -14.36 4.34
CA PRO A 60 -7.29 -14.51 4.96
C PRO A 60 -8.31 -13.47 4.49
N GLN A 61 -9.53 -13.94 4.26
CA GLN A 61 -10.68 -13.14 3.86
C GLN A 61 -11.97 -13.76 4.38
N GLU A 62 -12.97 -12.93 4.62
CA GLU A 62 -14.32 -13.34 5.02
C GLU A 62 -15.34 -12.84 4.00
N ASP A 63 -16.46 -13.56 3.90
CA ASP A 63 -17.57 -13.15 3.04
C ASP A 63 -18.35 -11.98 3.62
N ASN A 64 -19.03 -11.23 2.75
CA ASN A 64 -19.91 -10.13 3.13
C ASN A 64 -19.21 -8.99 3.89
N VAL A 65 -17.93 -8.76 3.62
CA VAL A 65 -17.12 -7.69 4.22
C VAL A 65 -17.27 -6.37 3.44
N VAL A 66 -17.28 -5.22 4.13
CA VAL A 66 -17.10 -3.91 3.50
C VAL A 66 -15.68 -3.85 2.92
N PRO A 67 -15.48 -3.62 1.61
CA PRO A 67 -14.14 -3.64 1.03
C PRO A 67 -13.31 -2.39 1.38
N GLY A 68 -12.03 -2.43 1.03
CA GLY A 68 -11.08 -1.31 1.15
C GLY A 68 -10.36 -1.27 2.48
N SER A 69 -9.03 -1.36 2.45
CA SER A 69 -8.20 -1.26 3.66
C SER A 69 -7.86 0.18 4.03
N ASP A 70 -7.72 1.03 3.02
CA ASP A 70 -7.17 2.39 3.10
C ASP A 70 -8.30 3.41 3.29
N GLY A 71 -8.42 3.99 4.47
CA GLY A 71 -9.45 4.98 4.80
C GLY A 71 -8.93 6.06 5.72
N ALA A 72 -9.39 7.28 5.52
CA ALA A 72 -9.12 8.41 6.39
C ALA A 72 -10.38 9.23 6.67
N GLY A 73 -10.50 9.70 7.89
CA GLY A 73 -11.72 10.32 8.37
C GLY A 73 -11.54 11.09 9.67
N VAL A 74 -12.68 11.46 10.24
CA VAL A 74 -12.77 12.15 11.53
C VAL A 74 -13.45 11.24 12.53
N VAL A 75 -12.96 11.22 13.76
CA VAL A 75 -13.59 10.51 14.87
C VAL A 75 -14.92 11.18 15.20
N GLU A 76 -16.03 10.46 15.02
CA GLU A 76 -17.39 10.93 15.31
C GLU A 76 -17.83 10.54 16.73
N ALA A 77 -17.40 9.37 17.23
CA ALA A 77 -17.70 8.88 18.57
C ALA A 77 -16.60 7.91 19.06
N VAL A 78 -16.48 7.77 20.38
CA VAL A 78 -15.52 6.88 21.03
C VAL A 78 -16.18 6.08 22.15
N GLY A 79 -15.76 4.83 22.30
CA GLY A 79 -16.12 3.98 23.45
C GLY A 79 -15.53 4.50 24.76
N LYS A 80 -16.12 4.06 25.88
CA LYS A 80 -15.75 4.53 27.23
C LYS A 80 -14.32 4.18 27.68
N ASN A 81 -13.70 3.19 27.03
CA ASN A 81 -12.34 2.72 27.31
C ASN A 81 -11.35 3.10 26.20
N VAL A 82 -11.72 4.03 25.31
CA VAL A 82 -10.80 4.62 24.33
C VAL A 82 -9.94 5.68 25.01
N HIS A 83 -8.64 5.63 24.76
CA HIS A 83 -7.67 6.57 25.33
C HIS A 83 -6.77 7.23 24.29
N ARG A 84 -6.64 6.65 23.10
CA ARG A 84 -5.76 7.17 22.04
C ARG A 84 -6.38 8.29 21.22
N PHE A 85 -7.71 8.37 21.17
CA PHE A 85 -8.44 9.31 20.32
C PHE A 85 -9.63 9.95 21.04
N LYS A 86 -10.01 11.14 20.56
CA LYS A 86 -11.24 11.84 20.95
C LYS A 86 -12.01 12.30 19.71
N VAL A 87 -13.28 12.63 19.90
CA VAL A 87 -14.14 13.22 18.85
C VAL A 87 -13.45 14.43 18.21
N GLY A 88 -13.45 14.47 16.88
CA GLY A 88 -12.82 15.51 16.08
C GLY A 88 -11.38 15.22 15.65
N ASP A 89 -10.72 14.21 16.22
CA ASP A 89 -9.39 13.79 15.76
C ASP A 89 -9.47 13.25 14.32
N LYS A 90 -8.43 13.50 13.53
CA LYS A 90 -8.31 12.98 12.16
C LYS A 90 -7.46 11.71 12.19
N VAL A 91 -7.97 10.65 11.59
CA VAL A 91 -7.37 9.31 11.68
C VAL A 91 -7.29 8.63 10.33
N VAL A 92 -6.40 7.64 10.26
CA VAL A 92 -6.22 6.74 9.13
C VAL A 92 -6.31 5.29 9.64
N THR A 93 -6.93 4.41 8.87
CA THR A 93 -7.04 2.98 9.19
C THR A 93 -5.68 2.29 9.16
N GLN A 94 -5.46 1.37 10.09
CA GLN A 94 -4.34 0.43 10.03
C GLN A 94 -4.75 -0.82 9.23
N PHE A 95 -3.80 -1.37 8.46
CA PHE A 95 -4.08 -2.49 7.57
C PHE A 95 -4.46 -3.77 8.34
N ASN A 96 -3.58 -4.23 9.23
CA ASN A 96 -3.83 -5.33 10.15
C ASN A 96 -3.96 -4.73 11.56
N GLN A 97 -5.18 -4.60 12.09
CA GLN A 97 -5.42 -3.85 13.33
C GLN A 97 -4.68 -4.44 14.55
N GLY A 98 -4.47 -5.75 14.57
CA GLY A 98 -3.70 -6.46 15.59
C GLY A 98 -2.18 -6.31 15.47
N HIS A 99 -1.64 -5.84 14.33
CA HIS A 99 -0.20 -5.70 14.14
C HIS A 99 0.32 -4.39 14.74
N ILE A 100 0.43 -4.35 16.07
CA ILE A 100 0.84 -3.15 16.80
C ILE A 100 2.33 -2.86 16.57
N ALA A 101 3.19 -3.85 16.79
CA ALA A 101 4.64 -3.75 16.70
C ALA A 101 5.27 -5.13 16.51
N GLY A 102 6.58 -5.17 16.21
CA GLY A 102 7.35 -6.41 16.14
C GLY A 102 6.99 -7.32 14.95
N PRO A 103 7.38 -8.61 15.01
CA PRO A 103 7.07 -9.59 13.98
C PRO A 103 5.57 -9.78 13.79
N LEU A 104 5.15 -10.04 12.55
CA LEU A 104 3.78 -10.40 12.24
C LEU A 104 3.47 -11.81 12.76
N ASP A 105 2.28 -11.99 13.34
CA ASP A 105 1.80 -13.27 13.85
C ASP A 105 0.41 -13.65 13.29
N ASN A 106 -0.03 -14.87 13.60
CA ASN A 106 -1.32 -15.40 13.10
C ASN A 106 -2.53 -14.59 13.60
N HIS A 107 -2.42 -13.97 14.78
CA HIS A 107 -3.48 -13.11 15.31
C HIS A 107 -3.58 -11.83 14.46
N SER A 108 -2.45 -11.21 14.17
CA SER A 108 -2.38 -9.98 13.39
C SER A 108 -2.95 -10.15 11.97
N ILE A 109 -2.59 -11.23 11.27
CA ILE A 109 -3.10 -11.47 9.90
C ILE A 109 -4.61 -11.75 9.86
N ALA A 110 -5.20 -12.18 10.97
CA ALA A 110 -6.64 -12.38 11.09
C ALA A 110 -7.43 -11.08 11.36
N THR A 111 -6.77 -9.92 11.29
CA THR A 111 -7.38 -8.59 11.53
C THR A 111 -7.25 -7.66 10.32
N GLY A 112 -7.14 -8.22 9.13
CA GLY A 112 -6.98 -7.46 7.89
C GLY A 112 -8.22 -6.66 7.53
N THR A 113 -8.12 -5.32 7.60
CA THR A 113 -9.17 -4.36 7.25
C THR A 113 -9.56 -4.48 5.78
N GLY A 114 -10.86 -4.54 5.48
CA GLY A 114 -11.37 -4.72 4.12
C GLY A 114 -10.98 -6.07 3.50
N GLY A 115 -10.80 -7.10 4.34
CA GLY A 115 -10.55 -8.48 3.95
C GLY A 115 -11.19 -9.46 4.92
N VAL A 116 -10.81 -9.40 6.20
CA VAL A 116 -11.39 -10.22 7.28
C VAL A 116 -12.42 -9.43 8.07
N ILE A 117 -12.16 -8.14 8.29
CA ILE A 117 -13.05 -7.22 8.99
C ILE A 117 -13.46 -6.06 8.09
N ASP A 118 -14.55 -5.38 8.44
CA ASP A 118 -15.14 -4.31 7.62
C ASP A 118 -14.13 -3.17 7.34
N GLY A 119 -14.05 -2.81 6.06
CA GLY A 119 -13.13 -1.85 5.47
C GLY A 119 -13.67 -0.42 5.38
N SER A 120 -12.98 0.42 4.61
CA SER A 120 -13.18 1.86 4.55
C SER A 120 -14.17 2.34 3.48
N LEU A 121 -14.68 1.47 2.60
CA LEU A 121 -15.61 1.86 1.52
C LEU A 121 -17.06 1.94 2.02
N GLN A 122 -17.25 2.75 3.07
CA GLN A 122 -18.49 3.11 3.77
C GLN A 122 -18.37 4.53 4.34
N GLN A 123 -19.49 5.17 4.70
CA GLN A 123 -19.44 6.52 5.28
C GLN A 123 -18.99 6.53 6.75
N TYR A 124 -19.34 5.50 7.52
CA TYR A 124 -19.04 5.35 8.94
C TYR A 124 -18.58 3.92 9.24
N GLY A 125 -17.39 3.76 9.81
CA GLY A 125 -16.86 2.47 10.22
C GLY A 125 -16.41 2.48 11.68
N VAL A 126 -16.47 1.32 12.34
CA VAL A 126 -16.05 1.12 13.73
C VAL A 126 -14.78 0.30 13.75
N TYR A 127 -13.77 0.79 14.47
CA TYR A 127 -12.43 0.21 14.54
C TYR A 127 -11.96 0.20 15.99
N ASP A 128 -11.21 -0.82 16.40
CA ASP A 128 -10.50 -0.79 17.67
C ASP A 128 -9.53 0.42 17.67
N GLU A 129 -9.35 1.11 18.81
CA GLU A 129 -8.45 2.26 18.87
C GLU A 129 -6.98 1.90 18.49
N GLN A 130 -6.61 0.63 18.57
CA GLN A 130 -5.30 0.14 18.14
C GLN A 130 -5.22 -0.03 16.62
N GLY A 131 -6.37 -0.13 15.94
CA GLY A 131 -6.53 -0.22 14.49
C GLY A 131 -6.54 1.13 13.76
N LEU A 132 -6.20 2.22 14.44
CA LEU A 132 -6.13 3.57 13.89
C LEU A 132 -4.78 4.24 14.22
N VAL A 133 -4.37 5.15 13.33
CA VAL A 133 -3.25 6.07 13.54
C VAL A 133 -3.68 7.52 13.26
N PRO A 134 -3.02 8.53 13.87
CA PRO A 134 -3.26 9.92 13.52
C PRO A 134 -2.97 10.20 12.05
N LEU A 135 -3.84 10.95 11.38
CA LEU A 135 -3.59 11.49 10.05
C LEU A 135 -2.48 12.56 10.12
N PRO A 136 -1.42 12.49 9.28
CA PRO A 136 -0.42 13.55 9.19
C PRO A 136 -1.06 14.91 8.94
N SER A 137 -0.66 15.91 9.72
CA SER A 137 -1.24 17.25 9.72
C SER A 137 -1.09 17.97 8.39
N ASN A 138 -0.05 17.64 7.63
CA ASN A 138 0.21 18.20 6.31
C ASN A 138 -0.59 17.55 5.18
N LEU A 139 -1.42 16.53 5.42
CA LEU A 139 -2.15 15.78 4.38
C LEU A 139 -3.66 15.98 4.43
N ASN A 140 -4.29 15.91 3.25
CA ASN A 140 -5.74 15.76 3.14
C ASN A 140 -6.16 14.29 3.35
N PHE A 141 -7.47 14.02 3.40
CA PHE A 141 -7.98 12.67 3.69
C PHE A 141 -7.64 11.64 2.59
N ILE A 142 -7.64 12.00 1.31
CA ILE A 142 -7.31 11.05 0.24
C ILE A 142 -5.80 10.76 0.23
N GLU A 143 -4.98 11.79 0.40
CA GLU A 143 -3.53 11.67 0.61
C GLU A 143 -3.25 10.75 1.81
N GLY A 144 -3.91 10.99 2.94
CA GLY A 144 -3.79 10.19 4.15
C GLY A 144 -4.22 8.73 4.01
N ALA A 145 -5.36 8.49 3.37
CA ALA A 145 -5.85 7.14 3.13
C ALA A 145 -4.85 6.30 2.35
N SER A 146 -4.10 6.91 1.43
CA SER A 146 -3.11 6.20 0.60
C SER A 146 -1.91 5.62 1.36
N LEU A 147 -1.76 5.98 2.64
CA LEU A 147 -0.64 5.55 3.49
C LEU A 147 -0.81 4.12 4.00
N THR A 148 -2.04 3.69 4.32
CA THR A 148 -2.33 2.45 5.05
C THR A 148 -1.71 1.21 4.44
N CYS A 149 -1.96 0.95 3.16
CA CYS A 149 -1.36 -0.16 2.46
C CYS A 149 -0.09 0.26 1.73
N ALA A 150 -0.19 1.21 0.79
CA ALA A 150 0.90 1.47 -0.16
C ALA A 150 2.11 2.14 0.50
N GLY A 151 1.88 3.21 1.25
CA GLY A 151 2.93 3.91 1.99
C GLY A 151 3.62 2.99 3.00
N LEU A 152 2.83 2.32 3.85
CA LEU A 152 3.37 1.47 4.91
C LEU A 152 4.14 0.27 4.36
N THR A 153 3.70 -0.31 3.24
CA THR A 153 4.43 -1.38 2.54
C THR A 153 5.80 -0.90 2.05
N ALA A 154 5.85 0.29 1.41
CA ALA A 154 7.10 0.87 0.96
C ALA A 154 8.04 1.18 2.13
N TRP A 155 7.50 1.72 3.22
CA TRP A 155 8.25 1.99 4.44
C TRP A 155 8.84 0.71 5.05
N ASN A 156 8.05 -0.36 5.19
CA ASN A 156 8.55 -1.65 5.68
C ASN A 156 9.61 -2.27 4.76
N GLY A 157 9.46 -2.13 3.43
CA GLY A 157 10.44 -2.60 2.45
C GLY A 157 11.81 -1.89 2.55
N LEU A 158 11.83 -0.62 2.96
CA LEU A 158 13.05 0.18 3.07
C LEU A 158 13.64 0.22 4.49
N TYR A 159 12.81 0.18 5.53
CA TYR A 159 13.22 0.42 6.91
C TYR A 159 12.89 -0.73 7.87
N GLY A 160 12.11 -1.71 7.43
CA GLY A 160 11.55 -2.73 8.32
C GLY A 160 12.41 -3.98 8.52
N LEU A 161 13.52 -4.14 7.80
CA LEU A 161 14.50 -5.19 8.08
C LEU A 161 15.64 -4.62 8.92
N GLU A 162 15.76 -5.10 10.16
CA GLU A 162 16.80 -4.68 11.08
C GLU A 162 18.20 -4.96 10.51
N GLY A 163 19.14 -4.03 10.73
CA GLY A 163 20.50 -4.11 10.16
C GLY A 163 20.59 -3.85 8.64
N LYS A 164 19.47 -3.71 7.94
CA LYS A 164 19.39 -3.46 6.50
C LYS A 164 18.48 -2.28 6.17
N ARG A 165 18.43 -1.27 7.03
CA ARG A 165 17.66 -0.05 6.77
C ARG A 165 18.31 0.75 5.66
N LEU A 166 17.49 1.44 4.87
CA LEU A 166 17.98 2.38 3.86
C LEU A 166 18.85 3.47 4.51
N THR A 167 20.03 3.71 3.93
CA THR A 167 20.96 4.77 4.36
C THR A 167 21.28 5.73 3.21
N PRO A 168 21.68 6.98 3.49
CA PRO A 168 22.09 7.92 2.45
C PRO A 168 23.15 7.34 1.52
N GLY A 169 23.03 7.63 0.22
CA GLY A 169 23.92 7.11 -0.81
C GLY A 169 23.65 5.68 -1.27
N ASN A 170 22.74 4.93 -0.62
CA ASN A 170 22.28 3.64 -1.14
C ASN A 170 21.55 3.78 -2.48
N TRP A 171 21.48 2.68 -3.22
CA TRP A 171 20.69 2.54 -4.44
C TRP A 171 19.39 1.78 -4.16
N VAL A 172 18.28 2.32 -4.62
CA VAL A 172 16.95 1.71 -4.56
C VAL A 172 16.44 1.47 -5.98
N LEU A 173 15.96 0.27 -6.27
CA LEU A 173 15.25 -0.04 -7.50
C LEU A 173 13.75 -0.17 -7.24
N THR A 174 12.95 0.58 -7.98
CA THR A 174 11.48 0.51 -7.92
C THR A 174 10.92 0.03 -9.25
N GLN A 175 9.83 -0.73 -9.20
CA GLN A 175 9.22 -1.34 -10.38
C GLN A 175 7.83 -0.78 -10.64
N GLY A 176 7.58 -0.30 -11.85
CA GLY A 176 6.29 0.26 -12.24
C GLY A 176 5.99 1.61 -11.57
N THR A 177 4.72 1.98 -11.60
CA THR A 177 4.23 3.31 -11.20
C THR A 177 2.99 3.27 -10.31
N GLY A 178 2.73 2.11 -9.70
CA GLY A 178 1.70 1.97 -8.68
C GLY A 178 2.14 2.59 -7.34
N GLY A 179 1.20 2.74 -6.42
CA GLY A 179 1.41 3.45 -5.15
C GLY A 179 2.67 3.05 -4.37
N VAL A 180 2.92 1.74 -4.14
CA VAL A 180 4.08 1.28 -3.36
C VAL A 180 5.40 1.76 -3.97
N SER A 181 5.53 1.64 -5.30
CA SER A 181 6.71 2.05 -6.03
C SER A 181 6.92 3.55 -5.98
N ILE A 182 5.84 4.33 -6.08
CA ILE A 182 5.91 5.79 -6.01
C ILE A 182 6.29 6.26 -4.59
N PHE A 183 5.69 5.69 -3.54
CA PHE A 183 6.10 5.97 -2.16
C PHE A 183 7.57 5.61 -1.93
N ALA A 184 8.03 4.48 -2.45
CA ALA A 184 9.43 4.08 -2.33
C ALA A 184 10.39 5.06 -3.00
N VAL A 185 10.03 5.63 -4.17
CA VAL A 185 10.81 6.73 -4.78
C VAL A 185 10.89 7.90 -3.79
N GLN A 186 9.75 8.37 -3.28
CA GLN A 186 9.70 9.55 -2.39
C GLN A 186 10.51 9.33 -1.11
N PHE A 187 10.34 8.19 -0.44
CA PHE A 187 11.08 7.85 0.77
C PHE A 187 12.58 7.68 0.50
N ALA A 188 12.95 7.09 -0.63
CA ALA A 188 14.35 6.96 -1.01
C ALA A 188 15.01 8.33 -1.23
N LYS A 189 14.32 9.24 -1.93
CA LYS A 189 14.84 10.59 -2.17
C LYS A 189 14.92 11.41 -0.89
N ALA A 190 13.93 11.32 0.00
CA ALA A 190 13.96 11.95 1.32
C ALA A 190 15.15 11.46 2.18
N ALA A 191 15.55 10.19 2.03
CA ALA A 191 16.69 9.62 2.73
C ALA A 191 18.07 9.93 2.10
N GLY A 192 18.12 10.68 0.98
CA GLY A 192 19.37 10.92 0.26
C GLY A 192 19.89 9.71 -0.52
N ALA A 193 19.02 8.75 -0.84
CA ALA A 193 19.35 7.62 -1.71
C ALA A 193 19.21 7.97 -3.20
N ARG A 194 19.77 7.11 -4.05
CA ARG A 194 19.68 7.16 -5.52
C ARG A 194 18.69 6.12 -6.00
N VAL A 195 17.89 6.45 -7.00
CA VAL A 195 16.75 5.64 -7.43
C VAL A 195 16.87 5.28 -8.91
N ILE A 196 16.71 3.99 -9.20
CA ILE A 196 16.49 3.47 -10.55
C ILE A 196 15.04 2.99 -10.61
N ALA A 197 14.20 3.60 -11.42
CA ALA A 197 12.82 3.17 -11.59
C ALA A 197 12.65 2.41 -12.92
N THR A 198 11.81 1.38 -12.94
CA THR A 198 11.45 0.69 -14.19
C THR A 198 9.99 0.97 -14.56
N THR A 199 9.70 1.08 -15.85
CA THR A 199 8.33 1.28 -16.35
C THR A 199 8.20 0.75 -17.77
N SER A 200 6.98 0.64 -18.29
CA SER A 200 6.69 0.27 -19.69
C SER A 200 6.33 1.46 -20.57
N SER A 201 6.20 2.65 -20.00
CA SER A 201 5.73 3.85 -20.68
C SER A 201 6.73 4.99 -20.54
N LYS A 202 7.11 5.59 -21.66
CA LYS A 202 7.97 6.77 -21.71
C LYS A 202 7.36 7.95 -20.95
N GLU A 203 6.05 8.18 -21.11
CA GLU A 203 5.34 9.26 -20.41
C GLU A 203 5.38 9.07 -18.88
N LYS A 204 5.09 7.85 -18.41
CA LYS A 204 5.21 7.50 -16.99
C LYS A 204 6.65 7.59 -16.50
N GLY A 205 7.63 7.36 -17.38
CA GLY A 205 9.06 7.56 -17.10
C GLY A 205 9.44 9.01 -16.83
N GLU A 206 8.90 9.96 -17.60
CA GLU A 206 9.13 11.39 -17.33
C GLU A 206 8.51 11.83 -16.00
N LYS A 207 7.32 11.31 -15.66
CA LYS A 207 6.71 11.53 -14.33
C LYS A 207 7.58 10.97 -13.20
N LEU A 208 8.20 9.80 -13.37
CA LEU A 208 9.14 9.23 -12.38
C LEU A 208 10.39 10.10 -12.20
N LYS A 209 10.96 10.64 -13.27
CA LYS A 209 12.10 11.58 -13.18
C LYS A 209 11.72 12.86 -12.44
N ALA A 210 10.54 13.41 -12.72
CA ALA A 210 10.03 14.59 -12.02
C ALA A 210 9.84 14.35 -10.51
N LEU A 211 9.54 13.11 -10.11
CA LEU A 211 9.49 12.68 -8.70
C LEU A 211 10.88 12.42 -8.08
N GLY A 212 11.95 12.56 -8.85
CA GLY A 212 13.33 12.44 -8.38
C GLY A 212 14.00 11.11 -8.66
N ALA A 213 13.42 10.23 -9.48
CA ALA A 213 14.14 9.05 -9.97
C ALA A 213 15.39 9.48 -10.76
N ASP A 214 16.57 9.03 -10.35
CA ASP A 214 17.85 9.39 -10.98
C ASP A 214 17.99 8.74 -12.36
N TYR A 215 17.47 7.51 -12.51
CA TYR A 215 17.45 6.78 -13.77
C TYR A 215 16.09 6.12 -13.97
N VAL A 216 15.68 6.00 -15.23
CA VAL A 216 14.48 5.25 -15.63
C VAL A 216 14.82 4.26 -16.72
N ILE A 217 14.45 3.00 -16.54
CA ILE A 217 14.62 1.94 -17.53
C ILE A 217 13.26 1.55 -18.07
N ASN A 218 13.09 1.60 -19.40
CA ASN A 218 11.90 1.06 -20.04
C ASN A 218 12.08 -0.45 -20.26
N TYR A 219 11.41 -1.29 -19.47
CA TYR A 219 11.60 -2.73 -19.52
C TYR A 219 11.02 -3.39 -20.79
N ARG A 220 10.23 -2.67 -21.60
CA ARG A 220 9.81 -3.15 -22.94
C ARG A 220 10.90 -2.97 -23.99
N GLU A 221 11.73 -1.95 -23.83
CA GLU A 221 12.86 -1.66 -24.72
C GLU A 221 14.10 -2.44 -24.27
N ASP A 222 14.26 -2.63 -22.96
CA ASP A 222 15.33 -3.40 -22.36
C ASP A 222 14.79 -4.55 -21.48
N PRO A 223 14.59 -5.75 -22.04
CA PRO A 223 14.17 -6.91 -21.26
C PRO A 223 15.24 -7.40 -20.27
N ASN A 224 16.50 -6.96 -20.41
CA ASN A 224 17.61 -7.27 -19.50
C ASN A 224 17.88 -6.12 -18.52
N TRP A 225 16.82 -5.41 -18.13
CA TRP A 225 16.90 -4.24 -17.26
C TRP A 225 17.67 -4.47 -15.95
N GLY A 226 17.74 -5.70 -15.44
CA GLY A 226 18.49 -6.00 -14.23
C GLY A 226 20.00 -5.82 -14.41
N GLU A 227 20.53 -6.24 -15.56
CA GLU A 227 21.94 -6.05 -15.93
C GLU A 227 22.23 -4.57 -16.19
N THR A 228 21.30 -3.86 -16.81
CA THR A 228 21.41 -2.42 -17.03
C THR A 228 21.39 -1.65 -15.72
N ALA A 229 20.53 -2.00 -14.77
CA ALA A 229 20.54 -1.41 -13.43
C ALA A 229 21.88 -1.65 -12.72
N LYS A 230 22.44 -2.86 -12.82
CA LYS A 230 23.77 -3.16 -12.28
C LYS A 230 24.87 -2.35 -12.95
N LYS A 231 24.81 -2.11 -14.27
CA LYS A 231 25.76 -1.24 -14.98
C LYS A 231 25.65 0.22 -14.54
N ILE A 232 24.44 0.75 -14.34
CA ILE A 232 24.21 2.12 -13.86
C ILE A 232 24.89 2.36 -12.50
N THR A 233 24.92 1.33 -11.66
CA THR A 233 25.58 1.36 -10.34
C THR A 233 27.07 1.04 -10.38
N GLY A 234 27.71 1.08 -11.55
CA GLY A 234 29.14 0.78 -11.71
C GLY A 234 29.48 -0.70 -11.52
N GLY A 235 28.51 -1.61 -11.68
CA GLY A 235 28.65 -3.04 -11.51
C GLY A 235 28.36 -3.56 -10.11
N VAL A 236 28.14 -2.68 -9.12
CA VAL A 236 27.93 -3.06 -7.71
C VAL A 236 26.54 -3.67 -7.50
N GLY A 237 25.51 -3.13 -8.15
CA GLY A 237 24.11 -3.47 -7.93
C GLY A 237 23.40 -2.52 -6.96
N VAL A 238 22.12 -2.77 -6.72
CA VAL A 238 21.25 -1.96 -5.85
C VAL A 238 21.10 -2.57 -4.45
N ASN A 239 20.95 -1.73 -3.43
CA ASN A 239 20.83 -2.17 -2.02
C ASN A 239 19.42 -2.67 -1.71
N HIS A 240 18.40 -2.00 -2.24
CA HIS A 240 16.99 -2.34 -2.02
C HIS A 240 16.26 -2.48 -3.33
N ILE A 241 15.44 -3.53 -3.46
CA ILE A 241 14.50 -3.70 -4.57
C ILE A 241 13.09 -3.80 -4.03
N ILE A 242 12.21 -2.96 -4.57
CA ILE A 242 10.77 -3.00 -4.34
C ILE A 242 10.16 -3.85 -5.45
N GLU A 243 10.02 -5.14 -5.17
CA GLU A 243 9.62 -6.17 -6.12
C GLU A 243 8.09 -6.35 -6.10
N VAL A 244 7.42 -5.75 -7.07
CA VAL A 244 5.94 -5.78 -7.20
C VAL A 244 5.48 -6.63 -8.38
N GLY A 245 6.39 -6.95 -9.32
CA GLY A 245 6.07 -7.70 -10.53
C GLY A 245 5.96 -9.21 -10.28
N GLY A 246 6.71 -9.74 -9.31
CA GLY A 246 6.64 -11.13 -8.88
C GLY A 246 7.35 -12.08 -9.86
N PRO A 247 6.78 -13.27 -10.15
CA PRO A 247 7.44 -14.31 -10.96
C PRO A 247 8.11 -13.81 -12.23
N ASN A 248 7.47 -12.90 -12.96
CA ASN A 248 7.95 -12.40 -14.24
C ASN A 248 9.14 -11.43 -14.15
N THR A 249 9.47 -10.93 -12.95
CA THR A 249 10.50 -9.89 -12.74
C THR A 249 11.60 -10.30 -11.76
N LEU A 250 11.34 -11.29 -10.90
CA LEU A 250 12.28 -11.75 -9.87
C LEU A 250 13.68 -12.11 -10.41
N GLN A 251 13.76 -12.74 -11.58
CA GLN A 251 15.05 -13.09 -12.19
C GLN A 251 15.91 -11.87 -12.50
N GLN A 252 15.29 -10.78 -12.95
CA GLN A 252 15.99 -9.53 -13.25
C GLN A 252 16.33 -8.76 -11.97
N SER A 253 15.50 -8.84 -10.93
CA SER A 253 15.84 -8.32 -9.60
C SER A 253 17.10 -8.95 -9.03
N LEU A 254 17.25 -10.27 -9.16
CA LEU A 254 18.50 -10.96 -8.79
C LEU A 254 19.71 -10.49 -9.62
N LYS A 255 19.52 -10.19 -10.91
CA LYS A 255 20.60 -9.63 -11.74
C LYS A 255 20.99 -8.20 -11.32
N ALA A 256 20.06 -7.44 -10.74
CA ALA A 256 20.26 -6.05 -10.32
C ALA A 256 20.84 -5.89 -8.92
N ILE A 257 20.63 -6.87 -8.02
CA ILE A 257 20.94 -6.73 -6.59
C ILE A 257 22.46 -6.69 -6.35
N CYS A 258 22.88 -5.91 -5.34
CA CYS A 258 24.23 -5.99 -4.79
C CYS A 258 24.36 -7.16 -3.80
N LEU A 259 25.60 -7.53 -3.47
CA LEU A 259 25.86 -8.42 -2.34
C LEU A 259 25.23 -7.84 -1.08
N GLU A 260 24.67 -8.71 -0.26
CA GLU A 260 24.02 -8.37 1.01
C GLU A 260 22.79 -7.45 0.88
N GLY A 261 22.31 -7.23 -0.35
CA GLY A 261 21.11 -6.44 -0.65
C GLY A 261 19.81 -7.16 -0.33
N VAL A 262 18.71 -6.40 -0.35
CA VAL A 262 17.36 -6.88 0.02
C VAL A 262 16.39 -6.74 -1.15
N ILE A 263 15.80 -7.86 -1.55
CA ILE A 263 14.66 -7.90 -2.46
C ILE A 263 13.39 -8.06 -1.63
N SER A 264 12.60 -6.98 -1.53
CA SER A 264 11.32 -6.97 -0.83
C SER A 264 10.21 -7.38 -1.78
N VAL A 265 9.77 -8.64 -1.69
CA VAL A 265 8.71 -9.22 -2.51
C VAL A 265 7.35 -8.81 -1.95
N ILE A 266 6.64 -8.00 -2.71
CA ILE A 266 5.39 -7.36 -2.29
C ILE A 266 4.18 -7.95 -3.02
N GLY A 267 4.33 -8.30 -4.29
CA GLY A 267 3.21 -8.76 -5.10
C GLY A 267 3.63 -9.41 -6.41
N PHE A 268 2.63 -9.63 -7.26
CA PHE A 268 2.75 -10.38 -8.51
C PHE A 268 1.99 -9.70 -9.66
N ILE A 269 1.98 -8.37 -9.68
CA ILE A 269 1.26 -7.57 -10.70
C ILE A 269 1.77 -7.86 -12.12
N GLY A 270 3.03 -8.30 -12.25
CA GLY A 270 3.64 -8.68 -13.52
C GLY A 270 3.13 -10.01 -14.07
N GLY A 271 2.45 -10.84 -13.27
CA GLY A 271 1.93 -12.16 -13.63
C GLY A 271 2.69 -13.33 -13.00
N THR A 272 2.14 -14.55 -13.15
CA THR A 272 2.61 -15.77 -12.47
C THR A 272 3.04 -16.89 -13.41
N ASN A 273 3.29 -16.58 -14.67
CA ASN A 273 3.47 -17.59 -15.72
C ASN A 273 4.93 -17.99 -15.96
N GLU A 274 5.89 -17.22 -15.44
CA GLU A 274 7.32 -17.48 -15.61
C GLU A 274 7.87 -18.45 -14.56
N LYS A 275 8.97 -19.12 -14.93
CA LYS A 275 9.74 -19.94 -14.00
C LYS A 275 10.37 -19.06 -12.93
N GLN A 276 9.99 -19.28 -11.68
CA GLN A 276 10.54 -18.53 -10.55
C GLN A 276 12.00 -18.93 -10.26
N PRO A 277 12.81 -17.98 -9.76
CA PRO A 277 14.10 -18.30 -9.17
C PRO A 277 13.96 -19.23 -7.96
N THR A 278 15.04 -19.96 -7.69
CA THR A 278 15.14 -20.92 -6.59
C THR A 278 15.79 -20.27 -5.35
N LEU A 279 15.71 -20.95 -4.21
CA LEU A 279 16.46 -20.54 -3.01
C LEU A 279 17.98 -20.55 -3.23
N LEU A 280 18.49 -21.39 -4.16
CA LEU A 280 19.90 -21.39 -4.52
C LEU A 280 20.31 -20.09 -5.23
N ASP A 281 19.40 -19.44 -5.95
CA ASP A 281 19.71 -18.17 -6.61
C ASP A 281 19.93 -17.05 -5.59
N ALA A 282 19.25 -17.08 -4.43
CA ALA A 282 19.52 -16.16 -3.33
C ALA A 282 20.91 -16.38 -2.72
N LEU A 283 21.36 -17.64 -2.62
CA LEU A 283 22.72 -17.98 -2.18
C LEU A 283 23.78 -17.51 -3.19
N VAL A 284 23.56 -17.75 -4.48
CA VAL A 284 24.50 -17.33 -5.55
C VAL A 284 24.68 -15.81 -5.59
N ASN A 285 23.62 -15.05 -5.32
CA ASN A 285 23.67 -13.59 -5.28
C ASN A 285 24.00 -13.01 -3.89
N ILE A 286 24.10 -13.86 -2.85
CA ILE A 286 24.36 -13.47 -1.45
C ILE A 286 23.39 -12.35 -1.06
N CYS A 287 22.08 -12.58 -1.18
CA CYS A 287 21.07 -11.56 -0.92
C CYS A 287 19.94 -12.08 -0.04
N THR A 288 19.21 -11.15 0.58
CA THR A 288 17.97 -11.46 1.30
C THR A 288 16.78 -11.29 0.36
N VAL A 289 15.97 -12.34 0.21
CA VAL A 289 14.66 -12.27 -0.44
C VAL A 289 13.59 -12.34 0.66
N ARG A 290 12.85 -11.24 0.86
CA ARG A 290 11.93 -11.05 2.00
C ARG A 290 10.51 -10.81 1.49
N GLY A 291 9.56 -11.64 1.90
CA GLY A 291 8.14 -11.36 1.71
C GLY A 291 7.67 -10.23 2.63
N ILE A 292 6.86 -9.32 2.10
CA ILE A 292 6.26 -8.20 2.84
C ILE A 292 4.75 -8.35 2.86
N TYR A 293 4.16 -8.30 4.06
CA TYR A 293 2.72 -8.14 4.21
C TYR A 293 2.42 -6.84 4.97
N VAL A 294 2.45 -5.74 4.22
CA VAL A 294 2.25 -4.36 4.69
C VAL A 294 3.21 -3.99 5.84
N GLY A 295 2.74 -3.64 7.04
CA GLY A 295 3.58 -3.24 8.16
C GLY A 295 2.78 -2.99 9.45
N SER A 296 3.52 -2.80 10.54
CA SER A 296 2.95 -2.58 11.88
C SER A 296 2.48 -1.15 12.11
N ARG A 297 1.67 -0.94 13.16
CA ARG A 297 1.26 0.41 13.56
C ARG A 297 2.45 1.26 13.97
N GLN A 298 3.41 0.68 14.71
CA GLN A 298 4.65 1.38 15.07
C GLN A 298 5.36 1.91 13.82
N GLN A 299 5.52 1.08 12.79
CA GLN A 299 6.13 1.50 11.52
C GLN A 299 5.29 2.58 10.81
N PHE A 300 3.96 2.54 10.93
CA PHE A 300 3.08 3.56 10.37
C PHE A 300 3.30 4.91 11.07
N GLU A 301 3.36 4.93 12.39
CA GLU A 301 3.61 6.17 13.16
C GLU A 301 5.01 6.75 12.86
N GLU A 302 6.02 5.89 12.73
CA GLU A 302 7.37 6.29 12.27
C GLU A 302 7.35 6.87 10.86
N MET A 303 6.62 6.23 9.93
CA MET A 303 6.43 6.72 8.56
C MET A 303 5.73 8.08 8.55
N ASN A 304 4.67 8.26 9.34
CA ASN A 304 3.92 9.51 9.42
C ASN A 304 4.81 10.66 9.90
N ALA A 305 5.65 10.42 10.92
CA ALA A 305 6.62 11.40 11.38
C ALA A 305 7.63 11.78 10.28
N ALA A 306 8.10 10.81 9.49
CA ALA A 306 9.00 11.09 8.36
C ALA A 306 8.31 11.87 7.23
N ILE A 307 7.04 11.58 6.96
CA ILE A 307 6.22 12.31 5.98
C ILE A 307 6.07 13.78 6.38
N GLU A 308 5.74 14.06 7.64
CA GLU A 308 5.60 15.43 8.14
C GLU A 308 6.94 16.17 8.12
N ALA A 309 8.02 15.54 8.61
CA ALA A 309 9.34 16.14 8.67
C ALA A 309 9.91 16.51 7.30
N ASN A 310 9.58 15.75 6.26
CA ASN A 310 10.05 15.97 4.89
C ASN A 310 8.99 16.66 4.00
N ASN A 311 7.82 17.00 4.57
CA ASN A 311 6.65 17.51 3.85
C ASN A 311 6.32 16.70 2.58
N ILE A 312 6.38 15.36 2.69
CA ILE A 312 6.11 14.47 1.56
C ILE A 312 4.62 14.51 1.24
N LYS A 313 4.30 14.68 -0.05
CA LYS A 313 2.92 14.61 -0.56
C LYS A 313 2.70 13.33 -1.34
N PRO A 314 1.83 12.41 -0.88
CA PRO A 314 1.46 11.23 -1.65
C PRO A 314 1.00 11.58 -3.06
N VAL A 315 1.43 10.79 -4.04
CA VAL A 315 0.97 10.96 -5.43
C VAL A 315 -0.36 10.25 -5.62
N ILE A 316 -1.42 11.05 -5.70
CA ILE A 316 -2.77 10.62 -6.02
C ILE A 316 -3.01 10.85 -7.52
N ASP A 317 -3.64 9.88 -8.17
CA ASP A 317 -4.07 10.02 -9.57
C ASP A 317 -5.08 11.16 -9.70
N GLU A 318 -5.06 11.86 -10.83
CA GLU A 318 -5.98 12.99 -11.08
C GLU A 318 -7.44 12.54 -11.16
N ASN A 319 -7.70 11.27 -11.53
CA ASN A 319 -9.03 10.69 -11.58
C ASN A 319 -9.43 10.24 -10.16
N ILE A 320 -10.14 11.12 -9.45
CA ILE A 320 -10.74 10.86 -8.14
C ILE A 320 -12.20 10.49 -8.35
N PHE A 321 -12.61 9.34 -7.82
CA PHE A 321 -13.97 8.81 -7.93
C PHE A 321 -14.75 9.07 -6.64
N THR A 322 -16.08 9.02 -6.69
CA THR A 322 -16.93 9.03 -5.48
C THR A 322 -17.22 7.61 -4.99
N LEU A 323 -17.72 7.49 -3.77
CA LEU A 323 -18.10 6.18 -3.19
C LEU A 323 -19.07 5.39 -4.10
N ASP A 324 -20.05 6.04 -4.73
CA ASP A 324 -21.00 5.37 -5.62
C ASP A 324 -20.42 4.93 -6.98
N GLN A 325 -19.24 5.45 -7.34
CA GLN A 325 -18.50 5.12 -8.58
C GLN A 325 -17.44 4.02 -8.37
N LEU A 326 -17.61 3.18 -7.34
CA LEU A 326 -16.58 2.23 -6.93
C LEU A 326 -16.24 1.20 -8.03
N LYS A 327 -17.24 0.73 -8.78
CA LYS A 327 -17.03 -0.26 -9.84
C LYS A 327 -16.20 0.33 -10.99
N GLU A 328 -16.45 1.58 -11.35
CA GLU A 328 -15.70 2.34 -12.34
C GLU A 328 -14.26 2.54 -11.88
N ALA A 329 -14.05 2.90 -10.61
CA ALA A 329 -12.73 3.04 -10.01
C ALA A 329 -11.94 1.72 -10.00
N TYR A 330 -12.61 0.60 -9.64
CA TYR A 330 -12.04 -0.74 -9.71
C TYR A 330 -11.62 -1.09 -11.13
N GLN A 331 -12.47 -0.86 -12.13
CA GLN A 331 -12.14 -1.13 -13.53
C GLN A 331 -10.97 -0.25 -14.02
N PHE A 332 -10.97 1.05 -13.68
CA PHE A 332 -9.90 1.97 -14.03
C PHE A 332 -8.55 1.52 -13.49
N GLN A 333 -8.51 1.03 -12.24
CA GLN A 333 -7.30 0.49 -11.64
C GLN A 333 -6.92 -0.88 -12.23
N TRP A 334 -7.89 -1.76 -12.50
CA TRP A 334 -7.68 -3.07 -13.14
C TRP A 334 -7.01 -2.93 -14.51
N ASP A 335 -7.46 -1.95 -15.30
CA ASP A 335 -6.92 -1.61 -16.61
C ASP A 335 -5.53 -0.93 -16.53
N GLN A 336 -4.98 -0.71 -15.33
CA GLN A 336 -3.68 -0.08 -15.08
C GLN A 336 -3.53 1.34 -15.66
N LYS A 337 -4.65 2.06 -15.80
CA LYS A 337 -4.69 3.42 -16.36
C LYS A 337 -4.11 4.48 -15.42
N HIS A 338 -4.07 4.19 -14.13
CA HIS A 338 -3.62 5.10 -13.08
C HIS A 338 -2.09 5.31 -13.03
N PHE A 339 -1.69 6.38 -12.35
CA PHE A 339 -0.33 6.68 -11.88
C PHE A 339 -0.39 7.04 -10.39
N GLY A 340 0.37 6.33 -9.54
CA GLY A 340 0.27 6.50 -8.09
C GLY A 340 -0.94 5.77 -7.51
N LYS A 341 -1.77 6.47 -6.74
CA LYS A 341 -2.92 5.89 -6.01
C LYS A 341 -4.25 6.43 -6.52
N VAL A 342 -5.23 5.55 -6.73
CA VAL A 342 -6.60 5.94 -7.09
C VAL A 342 -7.35 6.34 -5.83
N GLY A 343 -7.83 7.59 -5.79
CA GLY A 343 -8.56 8.15 -4.66
C GLY A 343 -10.07 7.97 -4.77
N ILE A 344 -10.72 7.70 -3.64
CA ILE A 344 -12.18 7.68 -3.50
C ILE A 344 -12.58 8.78 -2.51
N LYS A 345 -13.41 9.71 -2.95
CA LYS A 345 -14.06 10.69 -2.08
C LYS A 345 -15.30 10.07 -1.44
N ILE A 346 -15.39 10.20 -0.12
CA ILE A 346 -16.52 9.70 0.67
C ILE A 346 -17.23 10.92 1.25
N GLU A 347 -18.50 11.09 0.89
CA GLU A 347 -19.36 12.21 1.32
C GLU A 347 -20.49 11.73 2.21
#